data_AF-A0A382VZL3-F1
#
_entry.id   AF-A0A382VZL3-F1
#
_cell.length_a   1.000
_cell.length_b   1.000
_cell.length_c   1.000
_cell.angle_alpha   90.00
_cell.angle_beta   90.00
_cell.angle_gamma   90.00
#
_symmetry.space_group_name_H-M   'P 1'
#
loop_
_entity.id
_entity.type
_entity.pdbx_description
1 polymer ?
#
loop_
_entity_poly.entity_id
_entity_poly.type
_entity_poly.pdbx_seq_one_letter_code
_entity_poly.pdbx_strand_id
1 'polypeptide(L)'
;MKNGNIELELFLTNAAGSKTARIIDRYKLTSGAIQENWALDVEFSGGPLTGLQELCLRMDAPTRIDNSRSRIEEFAFLKLAYENGVRVPEPLFCCKDKKIIGRQFFIMRRIPGVADARRVTQFKRSIDQQDKLLFDLGTELAAIHA
;
A
#
# COMPACT_ATOMS: atom_id res chain seq x y z
N MET A 1 -18.19 5.62 0.00
CA MET A 1 -17.46 6.88 0.28
C MET A 1 -17.54 7.87 -0.90
N LYS A 2 -18.72 8.43 -1.21
CA LYS A 2 -18.81 9.43 -2.29
C LYS A 2 -18.24 10.80 -1.91
N ASN A 3 -18.03 11.10 -0.62
CA ASN A 3 -17.70 12.46 -0.12
C ASN A 3 -16.34 12.59 0.59
N GLY A 4 -15.34 11.71 0.35
CA GLY A 4 -14.07 11.74 1.10
C GLY A 4 -12.82 12.11 0.28
N ASN A 5 -12.97 12.60 -0.95
CA ASN A 5 -11.82 12.91 -1.80
C ASN A 5 -11.14 14.22 -1.40
N ILE A 6 -11.91 15.25 -1.03
CA ILE A 6 -11.35 16.57 -0.70
C ILE A 6 -10.52 16.47 0.58
N GLU A 7 -11.05 15.80 1.60
CA GLU A 7 -10.37 15.59 2.88
C GLU A 7 -9.11 14.74 2.70
N LEU A 8 -9.16 13.71 1.84
CA LEU A 8 -8.01 12.88 1.53
C LEU A 8 -6.94 13.65 0.73
N GLU A 9 -7.32 14.45 -0.26
CA GLU A 9 -6.41 15.33 -1.00
C GLU A 9 -5.73 16.37 -0.11
N LEU A 10 -6.49 16.99 0.82
CA LEU A 10 -5.94 17.89 1.82
C LEU A 10 -4.96 17.18 2.76
N PHE A 11 -5.33 15.98 3.23
CA PHE A 11 -4.43 15.15 4.02
C PHE A 11 -3.12 14.85 3.27
N LEU A 12 -3.21 14.40 2.01
CA LEU A 12 -2.05 14.08 1.18
C LEU A 12 -1.19 15.30 0.90
N THR A 13 -1.80 16.45 0.64
CA THR A 13 -1.10 17.72 0.42
C THR A 13 -0.23 18.06 1.63
N ASN A 14 -0.83 18.03 2.83
CA ASN A 14 -0.12 18.35 4.07
C ASN A 14 0.94 17.30 4.41
N ALA A 15 0.60 16.00 4.32
CA ALA A 15 1.49 14.91 4.69
C ALA A 15 2.72 14.82 3.77
N ALA A 16 2.56 15.15 2.49
CA ALA A 16 3.66 15.17 1.52
C ALA A 16 4.49 16.45 1.57
N GLY A 17 4.08 17.48 2.32
CA GLY A 17 4.72 18.80 2.27
C GLY A 17 4.63 19.44 0.88
N SER A 18 3.53 19.19 0.17
CA SER A 18 3.28 19.69 -1.19
C SER A 18 2.37 20.92 -1.16
N LYS A 19 2.37 21.71 -2.23
CA LYS A 19 1.39 22.80 -2.41
C LYS A 19 -0.01 22.26 -2.71
N THR A 20 -0.08 21.20 -3.51
CA THR A 20 -1.33 20.51 -3.85
C THR A 20 -1.11 19.02 -4.04
N ALA A 21 -2.15 18.22 -3.77
CA ALA A 21 -2.29 16.84 -4.18
C ALA A 21 -3.70 16.65 -4.76
N ARG A 22 -3.82 16.10 -5.97
CA ARG A 22 -5.11 15.83 -6.63
C ARG A 22 -5.22 14.37 -7.01
N ILE A 23 -6.28 13.70 -6.57
CA ILE A 23 -6.58 12.32 -6.96
C ILE A 23 -7.18 12.36 -8.37
N ILE A 24 -6.43 11.86 -9.34
CA ILE A 24 -6.82 11.77 -10.75
C ILE A 24 -7.70 10.55 -10.99
N ASP A 25 -7.32 9.41 -10.41
CA ASP A 25 -8.11 8.18 -10.46
C ASP A 25 -8.09 7.45 -9.12
N ARG A 26 -9.16 6.69 -8.87
CA ARG A 26 -9.27 5.79 -7.72
C ARG A 26 -10.14 4.60 -8.06
N TYR A 27 -9.65 3.41 -7.73
CA TYR A 27 -10.44 2.19 -7.87
C TYR A 27 -10.10 1.18 -6.79
N LYS A 28 -11.11 0.37 -6.44
CA LYS A 28 -10.95 -0.67 -5.42
C LYS A 28 -10.15 -1.83 -5.99
N LEU A 29 -9.17 -2.30 -5.23
CA LEU A 29 -8.43 -3.52 -5.54
C LEU A 29 -9.23 -4.72 -5.02
N THR A 30 -9.56 -5.65 -5.93
CA THR A 30 -10.49 -6.75 -5.67
C THR A 30 -9.82 -8.01 -5.11
N SER A 31 -8.49 -8.05 -5.04
CA SER A 31 -7.74 -9.15 -4.42
C SER A 31 -7.43 -8.82 -2.94
N GLY A 32 -8.16 -9.47 -2.04
CA GLY A 32 -8.00 -9.31 -0.60
C GLY A 32 -9.23 -9.81 0.13
N ALA A 33 -9.11 -10.93 0.86
CA ALA A 33 -10.26 -11.58 1.51
C ALA A 33 -10.83 -10.77 2.68
N ILE A 34 -10.00 -9.95 3.33
CA ILE A 34 -10.31 -9.34 4.65
C ILE A 34 -9.97 -7.84 4.69
N GLN A 35 -9.31 -7.27 3.68
CA GLN A 35 -8.84 -5.87 3.74
C GLN A 35 -9.40 -5.04 2.60
N GLU A 36 -9.56 -3.74 2.85
CA GLU A 36 -10.03 -2.79 1.87
C GLU A 36 -8.86 -1.95 1.34
N ASN A 37 -8.39 -2.31 0.15
CA ASN A 37 -7.27 -1.66 -0.53
C ASN A 37 -7.78 -0.91 -1.76
N TRP A 38 -7.31 0.32 -1.97
CA TRP A 38 -7.67 1.16 -3.09
C TRP A 38 -6.42 1.63 -3.81
N ALA A 39 -6.40 1.52 -5.13
CA ALA A 39 -5.42 2.21 -5.96
C ALA A 39 -5.81 3.69 -6.05
N LEU A 40 -4.83 4.57 -5.94
CA LEU A 40 -4.96 6.01 -6.12
C LEU A 40 -3.86 6.47 -7.08
N ASP A 41 -4.25 7.26 -8.07
CA ASP A 41 -3.30 8.00 -8.91
C ASP A 41 -3.39 9.46 -8.52
N VAL A 42 -2.29 10.02 -7.99
CA VAL A 42 -2.29 11.33 -7.35
C VAL A 42 -1.25 12.23 -8.00
N GLU A 43 -1.70 13.36 -8.52
CA GLU A 43 -0.82 14.41 -9.03
C GLU A 43 -0.45 15.36 -7.90
N PHE A 44 0.83 15.37 -7.51
CA PHE A 44 1.37 16.30 -6.51
C PHE A 44 2.08 17.48 -7.18
N SER A 45 2.01 18.66 -6.57
CA SER A 45 2.76 19.84 -7.04
C SER A 45 3.41 20.58 -5.88
N GLY A 46 4.65 21.03 -6.09
CA GLY A 46 5.35 21.93 -5.18
C GLY A 46 5.87 21.27 -3.89
N GLY A 47 6.35 20.04 -3.98
CA GLY A 47 6.95 19.30 -2.87
C GLY A 47 7.81 18.10 -3.33
N PRO A 48 8.33 17.30 -2.39
CA PRO A 48 9.20 16.15 -2.69
C PRO A 48 8.59 15.08 -3.60
N LEU A 49 7.27 14.94 -3.57
CA LEU A 49 6.55 13.96 -4.38
C LEU A 49 5.97 14.53 -5.69
N THR A 50 6.41 15.72 -6.12
CA THR A 50 5.90 16.40 -7.33
C THR A 50 5.82 15.46 -8.53
N GLY A 51 4.70 15.53 -9.27
CA GLY A 51 4.36 14.66 -10.39
C GLY A 51 3.30 13.61 -10.03
N LEU A 52 3.01 12.74 -11.00
CA LEU A 52 2.06 11.63 -10.84
C LEU A 52 2.66 10.53 -9.97
N GLN A 53 1.96 10.18 -8.89
CA GLN A 53 2.30 9.11 -7.96
C GLN A 53 1.23 8.03 -7.96
N GLU A 54 1.64 6.78 -8.21
CA GLU A 54 0.76 5.61 -8.06
C GLU A 54 0.84 5.11 -6.62
N LEU A 55 -0.28 5.21 -5.89
CA LEU A 55 -0.37 4.94 -4.47
C LEU A 55 -1.42 3.87 -4.17
N CYS A 56 -1.27 3.24 -3.01
CA CYS A 56 -2.24 2.30 -2.45
C CYS A 56 -2.69 2.80 -1.07
N LEU A 57 -3.99 3.03 -0.94
CA LEU A 57 -4.67 3.34 0.30
C LEU A 57 -5.14 2.05 0.96
N ARG A 58 -4.70 1.82 2.20
CA ARG A 58 -5.07 0.64 2.99
C ARG A 58 -5.82 1.06 4.22
N MET A 59 -7.02 0.50 4.40
CA MET A 59 -7.87 0.72 5.56
C MET A 59 -8.44 -0.59 6.08
N ASP A 60 -8.85 -0.59 7.34
CA ASP A 60 -9.52 -1.76 7.91
C ASP A 60 -10.83 -2.04 7.16
N ALA A 61 -11.09 -3.33 6.89
CA ALA A 61 -12.38 -3.74 6.38
C ALA A 61 -13.47 -3.57 7.44
N PRO A 62 -14.76 -3.51 7.03
CA PRO A 62 -15.88 -3.43 7.96
C PRO A 62 -15.91 -4.58 8.97
N THR A 63 -15.48 -5.77 8.56
CA THR A 63 -15.37 -6.97 9.40
C THR A 63 -13.92 -7.18 9.79
N ARG A 64 -13.65 -7.13 11.10
CA ARG A 64 -12.37 -7.53 11.69
C ARG A 64 -12.41 -9.01 12.08
N ILE A 65 -11.28 -9.67 11.92
CA ILE A 65 -11.02 -10.96 12.57
C ILE A 65 -10.41 -10.66 13.93
N ASP A 66 -10.89 -11.31 14.99
CA ASP A 66 -10.31 -11.20 16.32
C ASP A 66 -8.80 -11.50 16.28
N ASN A 67 -8.00 -10.74 17.04
CA ASN A 67 -6.53 -10.73 17.02
C ASN A 67 -5.85 -10.06 15.81
N SER A 68 -6.59 -9.35 14.94
CA SER A 68 -5.96 -8.50 13.92
C SER A 68 -5.32 -7.26 14.56
N ARG A 69 -4.05 -6.99 14.22
CA ARG A 69 -3.38 -5.73 14.58
C ARG A 69 -4.10 -4.54 13.95
N SER A 70 -3.94 -3.36 14.54
CA SER A 70 -4.45 -2.12 13.96
C SER A 70 -3.71 -1.74 12.68
N ARG A 71 -4.36 -0.97 11.81
CA ARG A 71 -3.77 -0.41 10.59
C ARG A 71 -2.50 0.41 10.86
N ILE A 72 -2.44 1.04 12.03
CA ILE A 72 -1.31 1.84 12.50
C ILE A 72 -0.12 0.95 12.86
N GLU A 73 -0.36 -0.15 13.58
CA GLU A 73 0.69 -1.12 13.89
C GLU A 73 1.21 -1.79 12.62
N GLU A 74 0.32 -2.17 11.69
CA GLU A 74 0.73 -2.69 10.37
C GLU A 74 1.64 -1.70 9.63
N PHE A 75 1.30 -0.41 9.62
CA PHE A 75 2.15 0.62 9.02
C PHE A 75 3.52 0.71 9.70
N ALA A 76 3.58 0.63 11.03
CA ALA A 76 4.84 0.68 11.77
C ALA A 76 5.74 -0.52 11.45
N PHE A 77 5.19 -1.74 11.39
CA PHE A 77 5.93 -2.93 10.96
C PHE A 77 6.41 -2.82 9.51
N LEU A 78 5.54 -2.37 8.61
CA LEU A 78 5.89 -2.19 7.20
C LEU A 78 7.01 -1.17 7.02
N LYS A 79 6.98 -0.07 7.80
CA LYS A 79 8.03 0.94 7.81
C LYS A 79 9.35 0.38 8.29
N LEU A 80 9.36 -0.35 9.40
CA LEU A 80 10.55 -1.01 9.90
C LEU A 80 11.14 -2.00 8.87
N ALA A 81 10.29 -2.82 8.25
CA ALA A 81 10.72 -3.77 7.23
C ALA A 81 11.34 -3.07 6.00
N TYR A 82 10.71 -1.99 5.52
CA TYR A 82 11.24 -1.18 4.42
C TYR A 82 12.60 -0.54 4.76
N GLU A 83 12.71 0.04 5.96
CA GLU A 83 13.96 0.68 6.44
C GLU A 83 15.10 -0.33 6.62
N ASN A 84 14.80 -1.61 6.82
CA ASN A 84 15.78 -2.70 6.89
C ASN A 84 16.00 -3.41 5.54
N GLY A 85 15.46 -2.88 4.44
CA GLY A 85 15.73 -3.36 3.09
C GLY A 85 14.94 -4.60 2.67
N VAL A 86 13.94 -5.04 3.44
CA VAL A 86 13.02 -6.09 3.00
C VAL A 86 12.22 -5.58 1.80
N ARG A 87 12.03 -6.40 0.76
CA ARG A 87 11.24 -6.04 -0.43
C ARG A 87 9.75 -5.93 -0.10
N VAL A 88 9.37 -4.76 0.40
CA VAL A 88 7.98 -4.36 0.66
C VAL A 88 7.67 -3.03 -0.03
N PRO A 89 6.39 -2.71 -0.27
CA PRO A 89 6.03 -1.37 -0.75
C PRO A 89 6.47 -0.29 0.23
N GLU A 90 7.00 0.81 -0.29
CA GLU A 90 7.41 1.97 0.50
C GLU A 90 6.19 2.56 1.26
N PRO A 91 6.20 2.56 2.60
CA PRO A 91 5.17 3.21 3.40
C PRO A 91 5.41 4.72 3.45
N LEU A 92 4.41 5.51 3.06
CA LEU A 92 4.55 6.97 2.93
C LEU A 92 3.88 7.70 4.09
N PHE A 93 2.59 7.47 4.31
CA PHE A 93 1.78 8.27 5.24
C PHE A 93 0.85 7.40 6.06
N CYS A 94 0.53 7.85 7.27
CA CYS A 94 -0.38 7.15 8.18
C CYS A 94 -1.33 8.14 8.86
N CYS A 95 -2.61 7.82 8.89
CA CYS A 95 -3.64 8.68 9.46
C CYS A 95 -4.46 7.94 10.53
N LYS A 96 -4.42 8.48 11.75
CA LYS A 96 -5.21 8.00 12.89
C LYS A 96 -6.58 8.68 12.98
N ASP A 97 -6.74 9.84 12.34
CA ASP A 97 -7.97 10.63 12.40
C ASP A 97 -9.04 10.03 11.49
N LYS A 98 -10.04 9.42 12.13
CA LYS A 98 -11.18 8.82 11.43
C LYS A 98 -12.08 9.87 10.76
N LYS A 99 -11.94 11.16 11.05
CA LYS A 99 -12.74 12.22 10.42
C LYS A 99 -12.42 12.41 8.93
N ILE A 100 -11.23 12.00 8.48
CA ILE A 100 -10.80 12.20 7.08
C ILE A 100 -11.61 11.34 6.10
N ILE A 101 -11.67 10.01 6.32
CA ILE A 101 -12.41 9.08 5.44
C ILE A 101 -13.31 8.08 6.21
N GLY A 102 -13.57 8.32 7.48
CA GLY A 102 -14.39 7.47 8.36
C GLY A 102 -13.63 6.36 9.07
N ARG A 103 -12.35 6.12 8.72
CA ARG A 103 -11.51 5.04 9.27
C ARG A 103 -10.05 5.47 9.38
N GLN A 104 -9.29 4.73 10.18
CA GLN A 104 -7.83 4.81 10.16
C GLN A 104 -7.30 4.18 8.87
N PHE A 105 -6.23 4.74 8.33
CA PHE A 105 -5.64 4.28 7.09
C PHE A 105 -4.15 4.58 7.01
N PHE A 106 -3.48 3.93 6.07
CA PHE A 106 -2.16 4.35 5.63
C PHE A 106 -2.06 4.34 4.11
N ILE A 107 -1.06 5.05 3.59
CA ILE A 107 -0.72 5.20 2.19
C ILE A 107 0.66 4.59 1.97
N MET A 108 0.81 3.78 0.94
CA MET A 108 2.08 3.22 0.49
C MET A 108 2.20 3.35 -1.02
N ARG A 109 3.41 3.19 -1.57
CA ARG A 109 3.63 3.08 -3.01
C ARG A 109 2.82 1.91 -3.57
N ARG A 110 2.15 2.12 -4.72
CA ARG A 110 1.54 1.01 -5.46
C ARG A 110 2.63 0.34 -6.30
N ILE A 111 2.81 -0.96 -6.12
CA ILE A 111 3.79 -1.76 -6.88
C ILE A 111 3.04 -2.49 -8.01
N PRO A 112 3.45 -2.34 -9.28
CA PRO A 112 2.84 -3.09 -10.37
C PRO A 112 3.21 -4.58 -10.26
N GLY A 113 2.24 -5.46 -10.52
CA GLY A 113 2.49 -6.90 -10.47
C GLY A 113 1.21 -7.73 -10.40
N VAL A 114 1.39 -9.04 -10.24
CA VAL A 114 0.29 -10.01 -10.09
C VAL A 114 0.42 -10.70 -8.75
N ALA A 115 -0.60 -10.51 -7.90
CA ALA A 115 -0.72 -11.20 -6.60
C ALA A 115 -1.88 -12.20 -6.56
N ASP A 116 -2.57 -12.41 -7.69
CA ASP A 116 -3.63 -13.41 -7.78
C ASP A 116 -3.05 -14.82 -7.68
N ALA A 117 -3.45 -15.57 -6.65
CA ALA A 117 -2.87 -16.87 -6.34
C ALA A 117 -3.00 -17.88 -7.49
N ARG A 118 -4.13 -17.87 -8.22
CA ARG A 118 -4.33 -18.80 -9.35
C ARG A 118 -3.40 -18.44 -10.51
N ARG A 119 -3.34 -17.16 -10.87
CA ARG A 119 -2.44 -16.68 -11.92
C ARG A 119 -0.98 -16.94 -11.55
N VAL A 120 -0.58 -16.68 -10.31
CA VAL A 120 0.80 -16.90 -9.85
C VAL A 120 1.19 -18.37 -9.93
N THR A 121 0.33 -19.28 -9.46
CA THR A 121 0.63 -20.73 -9.41
C THR A 121 0.49 -21.43 -10.76
N GLN A 122 -0.42 -20.97 -11.63
CA GLN A 122 -0.63 -21.56 -12.96
C GLN A 122 0.29 -20.97 -14.04
N PHE A 123 0.99 -19.87 -13.76
CA PHE A 123 1.92 -19.28 -14.70
C PHE A 123 3.07 -20.26 -14.98
N LYS A 124 3.14 -20.74 -16.23
CA LYS A 124 4.22 -21.62 -16.69
C LYS A 124 5.53 -20.84 -16.70
N ARG A 125 6.51 -21.34 -15.95
CA ARG A 125 7.87 -20.78 -15.84
C ARG A 125 8.86 -21.74 -16.47
N SER A 126 9.96 -21.22 -17.00
CA SER A 126 11.15 -22.05 -17.23
C SER A 126 11.75 -22.48 -15.89
N ILE A 127 12.64 -23.47 -15.94
CA ILE A 127 13.39 -23.92 -14.75
C ILE A 127 14.16 -22.74 -14.14
N ASP A 128 14.89 -21.97 -14.94
CA ASP A 128 15.64 -20.79 -14.47
C ASP A 128 14.75 -19.73 -13.79
N GLN A 129 13.54 -19.50 -14.32
CA GLN A 129 12.59 -18.57 -13.73
C GLN A 129 12.04 -19.07 -12.39
N GLN A 130 11.85 -20.37 -12.26
CA GLN A 130 11.41 -21.00 -11.02
C GLN A 130 12.51 -20.94 -9.97
N ASP A 131 13.75 -21.28 -10.33
CA ASP A 131 14.89 -21.25 -9.42
C ASP A 131 15.16 -19.83 -8.92
N LYS A 132 15.10 -18.84 -9.82
CA LYS A 132 15.22 -17.44 -9.44
C LYS A 132 14.13 -17.01 -8.46
N LEU A 133 12.86 -17.38 -8.72
CA LEU A 133 11.76 -17.04 -7.82
C LEU A 133 11.94 -17.68 -6.43
N LEU A 134 12.36 -18.94 -6.36
CA LEU A 134 12.60 -19.63 -5.09
C LEU A 134 13.76 -19.00 -4.31
N PHE A 135 14.85 -18.65 -5.01
CA PHE A 135 15.98 -17.94 -4.42
C PHE A 135 15.57 -16.56 -3.89
N ASP A 136 14.80 -15.81 -4.67
CA ASP A 136 14.26 -14.51 -4.27
C ASP A 136 13.39 -14.63 -3.01
N LEU A 137 12.46 -15.60 -2.97
CA LEU A 137 11.62 -15.85 -1.81
C LEU A 137 12.42 -16.25 -0.57
N GLY A 138 13.42 -17.12 -0.72
CA GLY A 138 14.31 -17.52 0.37
C GLY A 138 15.11 -16.34 0.93
N THR A 139 15.57 -15.44 0.05
CA THR A 139 16.29 -14.23 0.45
C THR A 139 15.41 -13.29 1.27
N GLU A 140 14.17 -13.04 0.86
CA GLU A 140 13.25 -12.19 1.63
C GLU A 140 12.85 -12.83 2.95
N LEU A 141 12.62 -14.14 2.98
CA LEU A 141 12.33 -14.85 4.22
C LEU A 141 13.50 -14.77 5.19
N ALA A 142 14.74 -14.86 4.72
CA ALA A 142 15.92 -14.67 5.57
C ALA A 142 15.99 -13.24 6.11
N ALA A 143 15.75 -12.23 5.28
CA ALA A 143 15.76 -10.82 5.70
C ALA A 143 14.70 -10.50 6.75
N ILE A 144 13.54 -11.17 6.71
CA ILE A 144 12.47 -10.99 7.72
C ILE A 144 12.86 -11.59 9.09
N HIS A 145 13.74 -12.59 9.13
CA HIS A 145 14.12 -13.31 10.35
C HIS A 145 15.48 -12.91 10.94
N ALA A 146 16.21 -12.00 10.30
CA ALA A 146 17.50 -11.49 10.76
C ALA A 146 17.34 -10.42 11.85
#